data_AF-A0A7V0JXR4-F1
#
_entry.id   AF-A0A7V0JXR4-F1
#
_cell.length_a   1.000
_cell.length_b   1.000
_cell.length_c   1.000
_cell.angle_alpha   90.00
_cell.angle_beta   90.00
_cell.angle_gamma   90.00
#
_symmetry.space_group_name_H-M   'P 1'
#
loop_
_entity.id
_entity.type
_entity.pdbx_description
1 polymer ?
#
loop_
_entity_poly.entity_id
_entity_poly.type
_entity_poly.pdbx_seq_one_letter_code
_entity_poly.pdbx_strand_id
1 'polypeptide(L)'
;MACKVVERTANIIKGERFENKTVDEDLLQLPEEEKLWNIYLANKNKILTEIDNRNYDNVLILYARAFYDIIHLFFDKVLVNVEDEKLRNNRKVLLYLVNRLVTERVADLKEMEVLKDARS
;
A
#
# COMPACT_ATOMS: atom_id res chain seq x y z
N MET A 1 -12.38 -1.05 8.53
CA MET A 1 -11.86 -2.01 7.52
C MET A 1 -10.57 -1.48 6.89
N ALA A 2 -10.60 -0.32 6.21
CA ALA A 2 -9.42 0.32 5.60
C ALA A 2 -8.28 0.61 6.59
N CYS A 3 -8.57 1.18 7.78
CA CYS A 3 -7.55 1.48 8.80
C CYS A 3 -6.72 0.24 9.18
N LYS A 4 -7.34 -0.93 9.29
CA LYS A 4 -6.62 -2.18 9.61
C LYS A 4 -5.62 -2.57 8.52
N VAL A 5 -5.97 -2.36 7.24
CA VAL A 5 -5.06 -2.61 6.12
C VAL A 5 -3.87 -1.65 6.19
N VAL A 6 -4.14 -0.35 6.42
CA VAL A 6 -3.11 0.68 6.55
C VAL A 6 -2.17 0.38 7.74
N GLU A 7 -2.72 0.05 8.91
CA GLU A 7 -1.93 -0.27 10.11
C GLU A 7 -1.02 -1.48 9.90
N ARG A 8 -1.56 -2.58 9.36
CA ARG A 8 -0.78 -3.82 9.14
C ARG A 8 0.33 -3.59 8.13
N THR A 9 0.03 -2.94 7.02
CA THR A 9 1.04 -2.63 5.99
C THR A 9 2.08 -1.65 6.52
N ALA A 10 1.67 -0.61 7.25
CA ALA A 10 2.56 0.39 7.86
C ALA A 10 3.55 -0.24 8.86
N ASN A 11 3.09 -1.17 9.70
CA ASN A 11 3.95 -1.84 10.68
C ASN A 11 5.10 -2.65 10.05
N ILE A 12 4.86 -3.20 8.85
CA ILE A 12 5.84 -4.03 8.15
C ILE A 12 6.86 -3.19 7.37
N ILE A 13 6.43 -2.03 6.85
CA ILE A 13 7.29 -1.11 6.09
C ILE A 13 7.96 -0.04 6.96
N LYS A 14 7.68 -0.01 8.27
CA LYS A 14 8.17 1.02 9.19
C LYS A 14 9.70 0.96 9.29
N GLY A 15 10.36 2.07 8.97
CA GLY A 15 11.82 2.18 9.02
C GLY A 15 12.55 1.64 7.79
N GLU A 16 11.82 1.10 6.82
CA GLU A 16 12.38 0.61 5.55
C GLU A 16 12.60 1.77 4.58
N ARG A 17 13.69 1.69 3.81
CA ARG A 17 13.97 2.60 2.69
C ARG A 17 13.95 1.80 1.40
N PHE A 18 12.93 2.04 0.59
CA PHE A 18 12.80 1.40 -0.73
C PHE A 18 13.54 2.23 -1.77
N GLU A 19 14.74 1.80 -2.15
CA GLU A 19 15.49 2.40 -3.26
C GLU A 19 14.79 2.15 -4.60
N ASN A 20 14.24 0.95 -4.77
CA ASN A 20 13.40 0.58 -5.91
C ASN A 20 11.94 0.43 -5.45
N LYS A 21 11.03 1.18 -6.09
CA LYS A 21 9.58 1.19 -5.77
C LYS A 21 8.77 0.33 -6.75
N THR A 22 9.44 -0.58 -7.45
CA THR A 22 8.84 -1.45 -8.46
C THR A 22 8.81 -2.88 -7.95
N VAL A 23 7.68 -3.55 -8.13
CA VAL A 23 7.57 -4.99 -7.88
C VAL A 23 8.21 -5.73 -9.03
N ASP A 24 9.07 -6.68 -8.71
CA ASP A 24 9.65 -7.62 -9.65
C ASP A 24 8.73 -8.86 -9.72
N GLU A 25 8.06 -9.04 -10.85
CA GLU A 25 7.09 -10.13 -11.04
C GLU A 25 7.77 -11.50 -11.07
N ASP A 26 9.05 -11.57 -11.49
CA ASP A 26 9.81 -12.82 -11.54
C ASP A 26 10.18 -13.33 -10.13
N LEU A 27 10.09 -12.46 -9.12
CA LEU A 27 10.33 -12.79 -7.71
C LEU A 27 9.04 -13.14 -6.95
N LEU A 28 7.89 -13.15 -7.60
CA LEU A 28 6.65 -13.63 -7.00
C LEU A 28 6.66 -15.16 -6.98
N GLN A 29 6.53 -15.76 -5.80
CA GLN A 29 6.63 -17.20 -5.60
C GLN A 29 5.31 -17.83 -5.16
N LEU A 30 4.46 -17.06 -4.48
CA LEU A 30 3.21 -17.57 -3.91
C LEU A 30 1.99 -16.99 -4.64
N PRO A 31 0.92 -17.79 -4.86
CA PRO A 31 -0.30 -17.32 -5.51
C PRO A 31 -0.93 -16.10 -4.84
N GLU A 32 -0.79 -15.97 -3.53
CA GLU A 32 -1.30 -14.84 -2.75
C GLU A 32 -0.59 -13.52 -3.10
N GLU A 33 0.70 -13.57 -3.46
CA GLU A 33 1.49 -12.40 -3.85
C GLU A 33 1.06 -11.91 -5.23
N GLU A 34 0.97 -12.82 -6.19
CA GLU A 34 0.46 -12.53 -7.53
C GLU A 34 -0.97 -11.99 -7.47
N LYS A 35 -1.83 -12.60 -6.63
CA LYS A 35 -3.20 -12.15 -6.47
C LYS A 35 -3.27 -10.74 -5.88
N LEU A 36 -2.44 -10.43 -4.89
CA LEU A 36 -2.35 -9.08 -4.33
C LEU A 36 -1.86 -8.08 -5.37
N TRP A 37 -0.85 -8.44 -6.17
CA TRP A 37 -0.33 -7.60 -7.24
C TRP A 37 -1.37 -7.32 -8.33
N ASN A 38 -2.09 -8.35 -8.77
CA ASN A 38 -3.15 -8.22 -9.76
C ASN A 38 -4.31 -7.35 -9.26
N ILE A 39 -4.72 -7.51 -8.00
CA ILE A 39 -5.74 -6.66 -7.36
C ILE A 39 -5.24 -5.21 -7.29
N TYR A 40 -3.97 -4.99 -6.96
CA TYR A 40 -3.36 -3.67 -6.97
C TYR A 40 -3.43 -3.03 -8.36
N LEU A 41 -2.96 -3.71 -9.41
CA LEU A 41 -2.98 -3.20 -10.78
C LEU A 41 -4.39 -2.88 -11.27
N ALA A 42 -5.38 -3.71 -10.93
CA ALA A 42 -6.76 -3.54 -11.35
C ALA A 42 -7.48 -2.36 -10.65
N ASN A 43 -7.07 -2.01 -9.43
CA ASN A 43 -7.76 -1.00 -8.60
C ASN A 43 -6.99 0.32 -8.46
N LYS A 44 -5.66 0.34 -8.65
CA LYS A 44 -4.83 1.53 -8.41
C LYS A 44 -5.35 2.76 -9.16
N ASN A 45 -5.67 2.63 -10.45
CA ASN A 45 -6.09 3.77 -11.27
C ASN A 45 -7.44 4.32 -10.80
N LYS A 46 -8.40 3.44 -10.46
CA LYS A 46 -9.71 3.84 -9.95
C LYS A 46 -9.59 4.59 -8.63
N ILE A 47 -8.74 4.08 -7.73
CA ILE A 47 -8.49 4.70 -6.42
C ILE A 47 -7.82 6.07 -6.60
N LEU A 48 -6.82 6.17 -7.48
CA LEU A 48 -6.13 7.44 -7.78
C LEU A 48 -7.09 8.48 -8.40
N THR A 49 -7.98 8.07 -9.30
CA THR A 49 -9.00 8.97 -9.85
C THR A 49 -9.93 9.53 -8.76
N GLU A 50 -10.39 8.71 -7.83
CA GLU A 50 -11.23 9.18 -6.71
C GLU A 50 -10.46 10.11 -5.76
N ILE A 51 -9.15 9.88 -5.60
CA ILE A 51 -8.24 10.75 -4.86
C ILE A 51 -8.12 12.13 -5.52
N ASP A 52 -7.96 12.17 -6.84
CA ASP A 52 -7.89 13.41 -7.62
C ASP A 52 -9.21 14.19 -7.54
N ASN A 53 -10.34 13.47 -7.55
CA ASN A 53 -11.67 14.02 -7.35
C ASN A 53 -11.97 14.44 -5.90
N ARG A 54 -11.05 14.22 -4.95
CA ARG A 54 -11.21 14.49 -3.50
C ARG A 54 -12.37 13.72 -2.85
N ASN A 55 -12.80 12.61 -3.45
CA ASN A 55 -13.87 11.74 -2.95
C ASN A 55 -13.35 10.73 -1.93
N TYR A 56 -12.83 11.21 -0.80
CA TYR A 56 -12.10 10.38 0.15
C TYR A 56 -12.92 9.25 0.78
N ASP A 57 -14.23 9.44 0.97
CA ASP A 57 -15.10 8.37 1.44
C ASP A 57 -15.13 7.18 0.47
N ASN A 58 -15.23 7.48 -0.84
CA ASN A 58 -15.24 6.47 -1.87
C ASN A 58 -13.87 5.78 -2.01
N VAL A 59 -12.77 6.55 -1.86
CA VAL A 59 -11.40 6.01 -1.78
C VAL A 59 -11.29 4.96 -0.69
N LEU A 60 -11.73 5.28 0.54
CA LEU A 60 -11.64 4.35 1.68
C LEU A 60 -12.52 3.11 1.47
N ILE A 61 -13.70 3.25 0.86
CA ILE A 61 -14.59 2.13 0.56
C ILE A 61 -13.97 1.22 -0.51
N LEU A 62 -13.50 1.77 -1.63
CA LEU A 62 -12.86 1.02 -2.71
C LEU A 62 -11.60 0.31 -2.22
N TYR A 63 -10.77 1.01 -1.45
CA TYR A 63 -9.57 0.47 -0.86
C TYR A 63 -9.87 -0.69 0.11
N ALA A 64 -10.80 -0.49 1.04
CA ALA A 64 -11.21 -1.56 1.96
C ALA A 64 -11.72 -2.79 1.22
N ARG A 65 -12.61 -2.61 0.24
CA ARG A 65 -13.20 -3.71 -0.53
C ARG A 65 -12.17 -4.46 -1.36
N ALA A 66 -11.21 -3.77 -1.94
CA ALA A 66 -10.18 -4.39 -2.77
C ALA A 66 -9.14 -5.14 -1.92
N PHE A 67 -8.67 -4.54 -0.82
CA PHE A 67 -7.45 -5.00 -0.16
C PHE A 67 -7.66 -5.74 1.15
N TYR A 68 -8.81 -5.60 1.82
CA TYR A 68 -8.99 -6.17 3.17
C TYR A 68 -8.76 -7.68 3.19
N ASP A 69 -9.53 -8.45 2.43
CA ASP A 69 -9.45 -9.91 2.46
C ASP A 69 -8.12 -10.44 1.93
N ILE A 70 -7.60 -9.84 0.84
CA ILE A 70 -6.34 -10.30 0.25
C ILE A 70 -5.13 -9.97 1.14
N ILE A 71 -5.12 -8.83 1.85
CA ILE A 71 -4.03 -8.51 2.78
C ILE A 71 -4.07 -9.43 4.00
N HIS A 72 -5.26 -9.76 4.50
CA HIS A 72 -5.41 -10.77 5.55
C HIS A 72 -4.86 -12.13 5.09
N LEU A 73 -5.28 -12.61 3.92
CA LEU A 73 -4.79 -13.86 3.34
C LEU A 73 -3.27 -13.84 3.09
N PHE A 74 -2.75 -12.72 2.57
CA PHE A 74 -1.32 -12.54 2.34
C PHE A 74 -0.54 -12.70 3.64
N PHE A 75 -0.94 -12.05 4.74
CA PHE A 75 -0.24 -12.20 6.01
C PHE A 75 -0.39 -13.57 6.66
N ASP A 76 -1.46 -14.30 6.34
CA ASP A 76 -1.67 -15.67 6.85
C ASP A 76 -0.84 -16.71 6.09
N LYS A 77 -0.46 -16.43 4.84
CA LYS A 77 0.21 -17.40 3.94
C LYS A 77 1.64 -17.02 3.57
N VAL A 78 1.96 -15.74 3.52
CA VAL A 78 3.24 -15.20 3.03
C VAL A 78 4.08 -14.74 4.22
N LEU A 79 5.24 -15.38 4.41
CA LEU A 79 6.24 -14.91 5.35
C LEU A 79 7.02 -13.74 4.73
N VAL A 80 6.80 -12.52 5.20
CA VAL A 80 7.49 -11.35 4.63
C VAL A 80 8.99 -11.34 4.97
N ASN A 81 9.35 -11.67 6.21
CA ASN A 81 10.73 -11.65 6.69
C ASN A 81 11.44 -12.97 6.39
N VAL A 82 11.78 -13.18 5.12
CA VAL A 82 12.62 -14.31 4.65
C VAL A 82 14.10 -13.93 4.60
N GLU A 83 14.97 -14.94 4.56
CA GLU A 83 16.42 -14.78 4.46
C GLU A 83 16.85 -14.10 3.16
N ASP A 84 16.23 -14.49 2.04
CA ASP A 84 16.48 -13.89 0.72
C ASP A 84 16.08 -12.41 0.74
N GLU A 85 17.09 -11.55 0.64
CA GLU A 85 16.90 -10.10 0.69
C GLU A 85 16.11 -9.56 -0.49
N LYS A 86 16.28 -10.13 -1.68
CA LYS A 86 15.57 -9.68 -2.89
C LYS A 86 14.09 -10.02 -2.78
N LEU A 87 13.78 -11.25 -2.37
CA LEU A 87 12.40 -11.69 -2.16
C LEU A 87 11.72 -10.92 -1.03
N ARG A 88 12.40 -10.75 0.11
CA ARG A 88 11.94 -9.94 1.24
C ARG A 88 11.64 -8.51 0.82
N ASN A 89 12.56 -7.89 0.07
CA ASN A 89 12.38 -6.54 -0.43
C ASN A 89 11.18 -6.46 -1.39
N ASN A 90 11.05 -7.41 -2.32
CA ASN A 90 9.93 -7.44 -3.27
C ASN A 90 8.57 -7.50 -2.54
N ARG A 91 8.44 -8.38 -1.55
CA ARG A 91 7.24 -8.48 -0.68
C ARG A 91 6.95 -7.19 0.07
N LYS A 92 7.98 -6.54 0.60
CA LYS A 92 7.82 -5.25 1.31
C LYS A 92 7.44 -4.11 0.36
N VAL A 93 7.99 -4.07 -0.87
CA VAL A 93 7.60 -3.10 -1.90
C VAL A 93 6.12 -3.26 -2.28
N LEU A 94 5.64 -4.48 -2.43
CA LEU A 94 4.22 -4.75 -2.69
C LEU A 94 3.32 -4.16 -1.59
N LEU A 95 3.64 -4.39 -0.32
CA LEU A 95 2.93 -3.82 0.81
C LEU A 95 3.04 -2.29 0.87
N TYR A 96 4.21 -1.74 0.54
CA TYR A 96 4.47 -0.31 0.46
C TYR A 96 3.58 0.37 -0.58
N LEU A 97 3.47 -0.20 -1.78
CA LEU A 97 2.60 0.33 -2.83
C LEU A 97 1.12 0.34 -2.42
N VAL A 98 0.65 -0.76 -1.82
CA VAL A 98 -0.72 -0.84 -1.28
C VAL A 98 -0.96 0.19 -0.18
N ASN A 99 0.02 0.40 0.71
CA ASN A 99 -0.11 1.42 1.75
C ASN A 99 -0.17 2.84 1.14
N ARG A 100 0.73 3.13 0.20
CA ARG A 100 0.87 4.47 -0.39
C ARG A 100 -0.32 4.95 -1.18
N LEU A 101 -1.10 4.04 -1.76
CA LEU A 101 -2.34 4.40 -2.47
C LEU A 101 -3.25 5.32 -1.65
N VAL A 102 -3.28 5.20 -0.33
CA VAL A 102 -4.13 6.03 0.53
C VAL A 102 -3.33 6.94 1.47
N THR A 103 -2.05 6.63 1.73
CA THR A 103 -1.23 7.42 2.66
C THR A 103 -0.46 8.57 2.01
N GLU A 104 -0.21 8.56 0.69
CA GLU A 104 0.42 9.70 -0.02
C GLU A 104 -0.34 11.00 0.25
N ARG A 105 -1.67 10.97 0.27
CA ARG A 105 -2.48 12.18 0.53
C ARG A 105 -2.50 12.59 2.00
N VAL A 106 -2.25 11.69 2.95
CA VAL A 106 -2.11 12.07 4.37
C VAL A 106 -0.79 12.82 4.58
N ALA A 107 0.26 12.47 3.83
CA ALA A 107 1.49 13.24 3.79
C ALA A 107 1.27 14.62 3.14
N ASP A 108 0.58 14.68 2.00
CA ASP A 108 0.27 15.95 1.32
C ASP A 108 -0.61 16.87 2.19
N LEU A 109 -1.61 16.33 2.89
CA LEU A 109 -2.48 17.11 3.79
C LEU A 109 -1.69 17.71 4.95
N LYS A 110 -0.76 16.96 5.55
CA LYS A 110 0.15 17.47 6.58
C LYS A 110 1.05 18.59 6.06
N GLU A 111 1.56 18.46 4.84
CA GLU A 111 2.42 19.47 4.21
C GLU A 111 1.63 20.77 3.92
N MET A 112 0.36 20.64 3.50
CA MET A 112 -0.54 21.79 3.33
C MET A 112 -0.92 22.47 4.66
N GLU A 113 -1.01 21.73 5.76
CA GLU A 113 -1.29 22.29 7.10
C GLU A 113 -0.06 23.06 7.63
N VAL A 114 1.14 22.48 7.48
CA VAL A 114 2.41 23.13 7.84
C VAL A 114 2.65 24.42 7.04
N LEU A 115 2.27 24.46 5.76
CA LEU A 115 2.35 25.68 4.93
C LEU A 115 1.33 26.76 5.31
N LYS A 116 0.22 26.40 5.97
CA LYS A 116 -0.75 27.38 6.51
C LYS A 116 -0.26 27.99 7.80
N ASP A 117 0.33 27.18 8.68
CA ASP A 117 0.91 27.66 9.95
C ASP A 117 2.17 28.51 9.73
N ALA A 118 2.97 28.23 8.70
CA ALA A 118 4.13 29.04 8.33
C ALA A 118 3.77 30.39 7.68
N ARG A 119 2.50 30.61 7.35
CA ARG A 119 1.98 31.85 6.73
C ARG A 119 1.08 32.67 7.66
N SER A 120 0.87 32.22 8.90
CA SER A 120 0.02 32.89 9.89
C SER A 120 0.81 33.61 10.97
#